data_AF-A0A2V9FNI2-F1
#
_entry.id   AF-A0A2V9FNI2-F1
#
_cell.length_a   1.000
_cell.length_b   1.000
_cell.length_c   1.000
_cell.angle_alpha   90.00
_cell.angle_beta   90.00
_cell.angle_gamma   90.00
#
_symmetry.space_group_name_H-M   'P 1'
#
loop_
_entity.id
_entity.type
_entity.pdbx_description
1 polymer ?
#
loop_
_entity_poly.entity_id
_entity_poly.type
_entity_poly.pdbx_seq_one_letter_code
_entity_poly.pdbx_strand_id
1 'polypeptide(L)'
;MQRSDLYGVMGEFGTPEELLQAVKKIRQAGYRRLDAYAPFPIEGLSDALGLKRNLVPAITLLGGLAGGIGGFGLQYWAAAITYPLNIGGRPLNSWPAFIPVTFELTILGASFAAVFGMLALN
;
A
#
# COMPACT_ATOMS: atom_id res chain seq x y z
N MET A 1 5.10 -0.19 41.79
CA MET A 1 5.60 0.78 40.79
C MET A 1 4.39 1.47 40.17
N GLN A 2 4.08 2.70 40.60
CA GLN A 2 3.00 3.50 40.01
C GLN A 2 3.37 3.80 38.55
N ARG A 3 2.63 3.24 37.59
CA ARG A 3 2.61 3.74 36.21
C ARG A 3 1.87 5.07 36.27
N SER A 4 2.56 6.16 35.96
CA SER A 4 1.90 7.43 35.68
C SER A 4 1.01 7.25 34.45
N ASP A 5 -0.29 7.52 34.56
CA ASP A 5 -1.29 7.43 33.48
C ASP A 5 -1.11 8.47 32.35
N LEU A 6 0.02 9.18 32.31
CA LEU A 6 0.31 10.21 31.32
C LEU A 6 0.86 9.58 30.03
N TYR A 7 0.06 9.60 28.97
CA TYR A 7 0.48 9.16 27.63
C TYR A 7 1.45 10.14 26.97
N GLY A 8 1.20 11.46 27.11
CA GLY A 8 2.03 12.51 26.51
C GLY A 8 1.42 13.90 26.63
N VAL A 9 2.03 14.86 25.94
CA VAL A 9 1.56 16.25 25.81
C VAL A 9 1.23 16.53 24.34
N MET A 10 0.23 17.37 24.09
CA MET A 10 -0.19 17.77 22.74
C MET A 10 -0.16 19.30 22.62
N GLY A 11 0.32 19.80 21.49
CA GLY A 11 0.30 21.22 21.15
C GLY A 11 -0.58 21.46 19.93
N GLU A 12 -1.43 22.48 20.00
CA GLU A 12 -2.25 22.95 18.87
C GLU A 12 -1.53 24.11 18.16
N PHE A 13 -1.61 24.13 16.83
CA PHE A 13 -0.94 25.12 15.98
C PHE A 13 -1.95 25.73 15.02
N GLY A 14 -1.85 27.03 14.75
CA GLY A 14 -2.79 27.75 13.89
C GLY A 14 -2.51 27.53 12.40
N THR A 15 -1.27 27.20 12.05
CA THR A 15 -0.84 27.00 10.66
C THR A 15 0.00 25.72 10.46
N PRO A 16 -0.02 25.12 9.26
CA PRO A 16 0.85 24.00 8.89
C PRO A 16 2.34 24.30 9.07
N GLU A 17 2.76 25.53 8.78
CA GLU A 17 4.14 25.98 8.88
C GLU A 17 4.61 26.01 10.33
N GLU A 18 3.77 26.49 11.25
CA GLU A 18 4.04 26.47 12.70
C GLU A 18 4.23 25.05 13.21
N LEU A 19 3.32 24.14 12.84
CA LEU A 19 3.42 22.72 13.18
C LEU A 19 4.74 22.10 12.66
N LEU A 20 5.07 22.34 11.39
CA LEU A 20 6.29 21.80 10.78
C LEU A 20 7.55 22.32 11.47
N GLN A 21 7.60 23.62 11.80
CA GLN A 21 8.72 24.21 12.54
C GLN A 21 8.82 23.65 13.96
N ALA A 22 7.68 23.46 14.65
CA ALA A 22 7.63 22.87 15.98
C ALA A 22 8.17 21.44 15.98
N VAL A 23 7.71 20.60 15.04
CA VAL A 23 8.20 19.22 14.88
C VAL A 23 9.72 19.18 14.65
N LYS A 24 10.24 20.07 13.78
CA LYS A 24 11.69 20.17 13.54
C LYS A 24 12.46 20.55 14.80
N LYS A 25 12.01 21.56 15.55
CA LYS A 25 12.65 22.00 16.81
C LYS A 25 12.63 20.89 17.87
N ILE A 26 11.49 20.24 18.06
CA ILE A 26 11.34 19.17 19.05
C ILE A 26 12.23 17.98 18.69
N ARG A 27 12.33 17.63 17.40
CA ARG A 27 13.22 16.56 16.95
C ARG A 27 14.70 16.91 17.07
N GLN A 28 15.07 18.17 16.85
CA GLN A 28 16.44 18.69 17.09
C GLN A 28 16.79 18.66 18.58
N ALA A 29 15.81 18.90 19.45
CA ALA A 29 15.95 18.76 20.91
C ALA A 29 16.09 17.30 21.38
N GLY A 30 16.10 16.32 20.47
CA GLY A 30 16.40 14.91 20.77
C GLY A 30 15.17 14.04 20.99
N TYR A 31 13.96 14.59 20.97
CA TYR A 31 12.74 13.80 21.07
C TYR A 31 12.55 12.96 19.80
N ARG A 32 12.17 11.69 19.98
CA ARG A 32 12.01 10.70 18.89
C ARG A 32 10.65 10.02 18.86
N ARG A 33 9.89 10.03 19.96
CA ARG A 33 8.51 9.56 20.03
C ARG A 33 7.60 10.78 19.83
N LEU A 34 7.26 11.05 18.58
CA LEU A 34 6.51 12.23 18.16
C LEU A 34 5.53 11.81 17.09
N ASP A 35 4.28 12.26 17.22
CA ASP A 35 3.26 12.16 16.20
C ASP A 35 2.75 13.57 15.89
N ALA A 36 2.38 13.80 14.63
CA ALA A 36 1.74 15.03 14.21
C ALA A 36 0.43 14.67 13.50
N TYR A 37 -0.64 15.33 13.90
CA TYR A 37 -1.97 15.13 13.35
C TYR A 37 -2.35 16.36 12.53
N ALA A 38 -2.67 16.15 11.26
CA ALA A 38 -3.11 17.20 10.36
C ALA A 38 -4.28 16.67 9.50
N PRO A 39 -5.29 17.51 9.20
CA PRO A 39 -6.45 17.09 8.41
C PRO A 39 -6.13 16.91 6.92
N PHE A 40 -4.94 17.31 6.48
CA PHE A 40 -4.46 17.17 5.11
C PHE A 40 -2.95 16.88 5.10
N PRO A 41 -2.41 16.34 3.99
CA PRO A 41 -0.97 16.12 3.84
C PRO A 41 -0.20 17.45 3.87
N ILE A 42 0.79 17.56 4.76
CA ILE A 42 1.71 18.69 4.82
C ILE A 42 3.05 18.25 4.25
N GLU A 43 3.52 18.98 3.24
CA GLU A 43 4.78 18.69 2.57
C GLU A 43 5.97 18.74 3.55
N GLY A 44 6.83 17.74 3.51
CA GLY A 44 8.00 17.64 4.39
C GLY A 44 7.70 17.29 5.86
N LEU A 45 6.43 17.11 6.26
CA LEU A 45 6.09 16.71 7.63
C LEU A 45 6.57 15.29 7.95
N SER A 46 6.38 14.35 7.01
CA SER A 46 6.88 12.97 7.16
C SER A 46 8.39 12.91 7.34
N ASP A 47 9.13 13.73 6.59
CA ASP A 47 10.59 13.83 6.71
C ASP A 47 11.00 14.50 8.03
N ALA A 48 10.27 15.54 8.44
CA ALA A 48 10.47 16.22 9.70
C ALA A 48 10.20 15.30 10.90
N LEU A 49 9.21 14.41 10.84
CA LEU A 49 8.96 13.35 11.82
C LEU A 49 10.00 12.23 11.73
N GLY A 50 10.53 11.96 10.53
CA GLY A 50 11.52 10.92 10.32
C GLY A 50 10.92 9.56 10.07
N LEU A 51 9.73 9.56 9.48
CA LEU A 51 9.05 8.34 9.10
C LEU A 51 9.92 7.60 8.10
N LYS A 52 10.16 6.31 8.36
CA LYS A 52 10.89 5.44 7.43
C LYS A 52 9.97 5.05 6.28
N ARG A 53 10.57 4.64 5.16
CA ARG A 53 9.84 4.02 4.05
C ARG A 53 8.96 2.87 4.58
N ASN A 54 7.68 2.88 4.21
CA ASN A 54 6.74 1.82 4.57
C ASN A 54 6.84 0.64 3.59
N LEU A 55 6.42 -0.54 4.03
CA LEU A 55 6.45 -1.77 3.22
C LEU A 55 5.24 -1.91 2.30
N VAL A 56 4.26 -1.00 2.38
CA VAL A 56 3.02 -1.03 1.60
C VAL A 56 3.29 -1.17 0.09
N PRO A 57 4.21 -0.39 -0.55
CA PRO A 57 4.47 -0.53 -1.98
C PRO A 57 4.98 -1.92 -2.37
N ALA A 58 5.80 -2.55 -1.53
CA ALA A 58 6.32 -3.89 -1.78
C ALA A 58 5.20 -4.94 -1.67
N ILE A 59 4.32 -4.81 -0.68
CA ILE A 59 3.16 -5.68 -0.51
C ILE A 59 2.20 -5.53 -1.70
N THR A 60 1.94 -4.31 -2.16
CA THR A 60 1.12 -4.03 -3.35
C THR A 60 1.70 -4.70 -4.60
N LEU A 61 3.02 -4.61 -4.81
CA LEU A 61 3.68 -5.27 -5.94
C LEU A 61 3.51 -6.79 -5.90
N LEU A 62 3.73 -7.41 -4.74
CA LEU A 62 3.56 -8.85 -4.56
C LEU A 62 2.12 -9.29 -4.80
N GLY A 63 1.14 -8.51 -4.32
CA GLY A 63 -0.28 -8.75 -4.58
C GLY A 63 -0.63 -8.67 -6.06
N GLY A 64 -0.10 -7.67 -6.76
CA GLY A 64 -0.28 -7.52 -8.20
C GLY A 64 0.32 -8.69 -8.99
N LEU A 65 1.56 -9.08 -8.68
CA LEU A 65 2.21 -10.23 -9.32
C LEU A 65 1.44 -11.54 -9.08
N ALA A 66 0.99 -11.78 -7.85
CA ALA A 66 0.17 -12.94 -7.53
C ALA A 66 -1.16 -12.94 -8.31
N GLY A 67 -1.82 -11.78 -8.40
CA GLY A 67 -3.06 -11.62 -9.17
C GLY A 67 -2.86 -11.85 -10.67
N GLY A 68 -1.80 -11.29 -11.27
CA GLY A 68 -1.49 -11.46 -12.68
C GLY A 68 -1.08 -12.89 -13.04
N ILE A 69 -0.14 -13.48 -12.29
CA ILE A 69 0.30 -14.86 -12.50
C ILE A 69 -0.86 -15.84 -12.29
N GLY A 70 -1.63 -15.64 -11.21
CA GLY A 70 -2.81 -16.45 -10.92
C GLY A 70 -3.89 -16.33 -12.00
N GLY A 71 -4.15 -15.11 -12.48
CA GLY A 71 -5.14 -14.84 -13.52
C GLY A 71 -4.79 -15.42 -14.89
N PHE A 72 -3.54 -15.27 -15.32
CA PHE A 72 -3.07 -15.88 -16.56
C PHE A 72 -3.03 -17.40 -16.45
N GLY A 73 -2.49 -17.91 -15.33
CA GLY A 73 -2.39 -19.34 -15.04
C GLY A 73 -3.76 -20.03 -15.01
N LEU A 74 -4.76 -19.42 -14.38
CA LEU A 74 -6.12 -19.94 -14.33
C LEU A 74 -6.75 -20.05 -15.73
N GLN A 75 -6.60 -19.02 -16.57
CA GLN A 75 -7.14 -19.03 -17.93
C GLN A 75 -6.46 -20.10 -18.79
N TYR A 76 -5.13 -20.18 -18.72
CA TYR A 76 -4.38 -21.21 -19.43
C TYR A 76 -4.78 -22.62 -18.97
N TRP A 77 -4.87 -22.83 -17.65
CA TRP A 77 -5.27 -24.10 -17.07
C TRP A 77 -6.69 -24.52 -17.48
N ALA A 78 -7.64 -23.58 -17.50
CA ALA A 78 -9.01 -23.85 -17.94
C ALA A 78 -9.08 -24.16 -19.44
N ALA A 79 -8.46 -23.32 -20.27
CA ALA A 79 -8.61 -23.38 -21.73
C ALA A 79 -7.73 -24.43 -22.42
N ALA A 80 -6.56 -24.76 -21.87
CA ALA A 80 -5.60 -25.66 -22.52
C ALA A 80 -5.46 -27.02 -21.83
N ILE A 81 -5.74 -27.13 -20.53
CA ILE A 81 -5.49 -28.35 -19.76
C ILE A 81 -6.80 -29.03 -19.34
N THR A 82 -7.68 -28.31 -18.64
CA THR A 82 -8.84 -28.92 -17.97
C THR A 82 -9.95 -29.25 -18.95
N TYR A 83 -10.33 -28.30 -19.81
CA TYR A 83 -11.43 -28.48 -20.73
C TYR A 83 -11.18 -27.74 -22.05
N PRO A 84 -10.34 -28.31 -22.94
CA PRO A 84 -10.00 -27.68 -24.21
C PRO A 84 -11.19 -27.66 -25.15
N LEU A 85 -11.67 -26.44 -25.45
CA LEU A 85 -12.80 -26.20 -26.32
C LEU A 85 -12.35 -25.53 -27.61
N ASN A 86 -12.86 -26.02 -28.75
CA ASN A 86 -12.69 -25.33 -30.02
C ASN A 86 -13.73 -24.21 -30.14
N ILE A 87 -13.31 -22.97 -29.86
CA ILE A 87 -14.15 -21.78 -29.96
C ILE A 87 -13.65 -20.93 -31.14
N GLY A 88 -14.39 -20.97 -32.25
CA GLY A 88 -14.09 -20.17 -33.44
C GLY A 88 -12.74 -20.52 -34.10
N GLY A 89 -12.26 -21.77 -33.97
CA GLY A 89 -11.01 -22.23 -34.58
C GLY A 89 -9.73 -21.66 -33.98
N ARG A 90 -9.83 -20.95 -32.85
CA ARG A 90 -8.68 -20.30 -32.21
C ARG A 90 -7.77 -21.32 -31.50
N PRO A 91 -6.46 -21.04 -31.39
CA PRO A 91 -5.56 -21.88 -30.60
C PRO A 91 -6.01 -21.90 -29.13
N LEU A 92 -5.89 -23.07 -28.48
CA LEU A 92 -6.24 -23.24 -27.07
C LEU A 92 -5.48 -22.26 -26.17
N ASN A 93 -4.22 -21.98 -26.50
CA ASN A 93 -3.46 -20.90 -25.88
C ASN A 93 -3.64 -19.57 -26.64
N SER A 94 -4.81 -18.95 -26.48
CA SER A 94 -5.13 -17.63 -27.02
C SER A 94 -4.61 -16.50 -26.12
N TRP A 95 -3.30 -16.48 -25.86
CA TRP A 95 -2.67 -15.56 -24.91
C TRP A 95 -3.04 -14.06 -25.09
N PRO A 96 -3.27 -13.50 -26.30
CA PRO A 96 -3.67 -12.10 -26.44
C PRO A 96 -5.07 -11.85 -25.86
N ALA A 97 -5.96 -12.84 -25.94
CA ALA A 97 -7.31 -12.75 -25.38
C ALA A 97 -7.31 -12.85 -23.85
N PHE A 98 -6.25 -13.38 -23.24
CA PHE A 98 -6.12 -13.52 -21.79
C PHE A 98 -5.61 -12.26 -21.10
N ILE A 99 -5.04 -11.32 -21.86
CA ILE A 99 -4.44 -10.09 -21.32
C ILE A 99 -5.46 -9.22 -20.58
N PRO A 100 -6.68 -8.93 -21.09
CA PRO A 100 -7.62 -8.09 -20.36
C PRO A 100 -7.96 -8.64 -18.97
N VAL A 101 -8.27 -9.94 -18.87
CA VAL A 101 -8.58 -10.58 -17.57
C VAL A 101 -7.35 -10.62 -16.65
N THR A 102 -6.17 -10.90 -17.20
CA THR A 102 -4.91 -10.89 -16.44
C THR A 102 -4.61 -9.51 -15.86
N PHE A 103 -4.84 -8.46 -16.64
CA PHE A 103 -4.68 -7.07 -16.22
C PHE A 103 -5.64 -6.71 -15.08
N GLU A 104 -6.92 -7.03 -15.20
CA GLU A 104 -7.91 -6.79 -14.14
C GLU A 104 -7.55 -7.54 -12.86
N LEU A 105 -7.12 -8.81 -12.95
CA LEU A 105 -6.72 -9.58 -11.77
C LEU A 105 -5.41 -9.07 -11.14
N THR A 106 -4.49 -8.52 -11.94
CA THR A 106 -3.30 -7.83 -11.44
C THR A 106 -3.71 -6.60 -10.62
N ILE A 107 -4.60 -5.76 -11.16
CA ILE A 107 -5.09 -4.56 -10.46
C ILE A 107 -5.86 -4.92 -9.21
N LEU A 108 -6.72 -5.94 -9.27
CA LEU A 108 -7.49 -6.41 -8.13
C LEU A 108 -6.57 -6.90 -7.00
N GLY A 109 -5.60 -7.77 -7.34
CA GLY A 109 -4.62 -8.28 -6.38
C GLY A 109 -3.77 -7.18 -5.77
N ALA A 110 -3.30 -6.23 -6.59
CA ALA A 110 -2.55 -5.07 -6.11
C ALA A 110 -3.40 -4.20 -5.17
N SER A 111 -4.64 -3.90 -5.54
CA SER A 111 -5.57 -3.07 -4.76
C SER A 111 -5.88 -3.67 -3.40
N PHE A 112 -6.17 -4.97 -3.32
CA PHE A 112 -6.37 -5.65 -2.05
C PHE A 112 -5.12 -5.64 -1.18
N ALA A 113 -3.97 -5.96 -1.76
CA ALA A 113 -2.71 -5.94 -1.04
C ALA A 113 -2.35 -4.53 -0.53
N ALA A 114 -2.66 -3.49 -1.31
CA ALA A 114 -2.46 -2.09 -0.90
C ALA A 114 -3.35 -1.69 0.27
N VAL A 115 -4.66 -1.97 0.20
CA VAL A 115 -5.62 -1.61 1.25
C VAL A 115 -5.32 -2.36 2.55
N PHE A 116 -5.21 -3.69 2.49
CA PHE A 116 -4.93 -4.49 3.67
C PHE A 116 -3.51 -4.27 4.19
N GLY A 117 -2.54 -4.06 3.30
CA GLY A 117 -1.16 -3.73 3.67
C GLY A 117 -1.06 -2.38 4.38
N MET A 118 -1.81 -1.37 3.93
CA MET A 118 -1.89 -0.08 4.61
C MET A 118 -2.52 -0.22 6.00
N LEU A 119 -3.69 -0.89 6.10
CA LEU A 119 -4.37 -1.07 7.39
C LEU A 119 -3.56 -1.88 8.41
N ALA A 120 -2.75 -2.85 7.96
CA ALA A 120 -1.94 -3.68 8.85
C ALA A 120 -0.63 -3.01 9.30
N LEU A 121 -0.13 -2.02 8.55
CA LEU A 121 1.16 -1.36 8.80
C LEU A 121 1.03 0.08 9.30
N ASN A 122 -0.19 0.61 9.37
CA ASN A 122 -0.51 1.94 9.89
C ASN A 122 -0.82 1.89 11.38
#